data_AF-A0A4S8HRR5-F1
#
_entry.id   AF-A0A4S8HRR5-F1
#
_cell.length_a   1.000
_cell.length_b   1.000
_cell.length_c   1.000
_cell.angle_alpha   90.00
_cell.angle_beta   90.00
_cell.angle_gamma   90.00
#
_symmetry.space_group_name_H-M   'P 1'
#
loop_
_entity.id
_entity.type
_entity.pdbx_description
1 polymer ?
#
loop_
_entity_poly.entity_id
_entity_poly.type
_entity_poly.pdbx_seq_one_letter_code
_entity_poly.pdbx_strand_id
1 'polypeptide(L)'
;MKRELSTVHERAARLNNYNYATFAGANSYCFIMPDYKLLLDRCQYVNKISASLIDEFLVYYAARQDKVEREFESRISRFKDIEKEMPSDWKGMILAQYIGQRIFRAGGLIHKYLNSVAVKARDAGEQEFLRTMATHPWRFSFSEIRANPASDFYEMEDVFTGDIFLLYSPSVTRILSDHPVLLWFNLIGYNGSCWQTYGPVTAFRGFSADDIFFYATELNPAIESDADLMADIDDNPIRYMVLACGANYPLVAQQENEVVQVTGEGTYTGFDVQALRKDFRVEYAEGVFRLSHEVWSEPPHFAETFYEETSGKVLLFALTDRGYRELSALLITHGMEISTEPDIRLHIPMGMVIKKVLKKALVLNPYSQLFETRTSPESQAEMSKINGFLALALPYINAGQRPDITALASEAGIDPELAAEILQTAMGRINEMRKF
;
A
#
# COMPACT_ATOMS: atom_id res chain seq x y z
N MET A 1 12.54 -5.31 -20.83
CA MET A 1 12.71 -6.65 -20.24
C MET A 1 11.35 -7.30 -20.37
N LYS A 2 11.12 -8.18 -21.36
CA LYS A 2 9.77 -8.67 -21.66
C LYS A 2 9.26 -9.50 -20.48
N ARG A 3 8.36 -8.93 -19.68
CA ARG A 3 7.68 -9.58 -18.57
C ARG A 3 6.31 -10.00 -19.04
N GLU A 4 6.06 -11.31 -19.08
CA GLU A 4 4.72 -11.86 -19.22
C GLU A 4 3.99 -11.68 -17.88
N LEU A 5 3.39 -10.51 -17.67
CA LEU A 5 2.41 -10.30 -16.60
C LEU A 5 1.08 -10.94 -17.03
N SER A 6 0.98 -12.25 -16.79
CA SER A 6 -0.28 -13.00 -16.86
C SER A 6 -1.18 -12.60 -15.68
N THR A 7 -1.88 -11.48 -15.87
CA THR A 7 -3.11 -11.00 -15.23
C THR A 7 -3.64 -11.71 -13.98
N VAL A 8 -3.47 -11.03 -12.83
CA VAL A 8 -4.39 -10.96 -11.68
C VAL A 8 -5.72 -10.24 -12.06
N HIS A 9 -5.77 -9.64 -13.24
CA HIS A 9 -6.74 -8.62 -13.64
C HIS A 9 -7.99 -9.09 -14.41
N GLU A 10 -8.26 -10.40 -14.51
CA GLU A 10 -9.63 -10.86 -14.87
C GLU A 10 -10.69 -10.44 -13.82
N ARG A 11 -10.27 -9.88 -12.67
CA ARG A 11 -11.16 -9.47 -11.57
C ARG A 11 -11.57 -7.99 -11.58
N ALA A 12 -10.80 -7.09 -12.21
CA ALA A 12 -11.11 -5.65 -12.22
C ALA A 12 -12.36 -5.30 -13.06
N ALA A 13 -12.74 -6.15 -14.02
CA ALA A 13 -13.96 -5.96 -14.82
C ALA A 13 -15.29 -6.23 -14.04
N ARG A 14 -15.24 -6.65 -12.76
CA ARG A 14 -16.44 -6.94 -11.96
C ARG A 14 -16.91 -5.81 -11.05
N LEU A 15 -16.15 -4.73 -10.88
CA LEU A 15 -16.47 -3.70 -9.88
C LEU A 15 -17.31 -2.51 -10.38
N ASN A 16 -17.61 -2.41 -11.68
CA ASN A 16 -18.29 -1.23 -12.26
C ASN A 16 -19.76 -1.42 -12.71
N ASN A 17 -20.49 -2.43 -12.20
CA ASN A 17 -21.93 -2.55 -12.45
C ASN A 17 -22.69 -3.08 -11.23
N TYR A 18 -22.84 -2.26 -10.19
CA TYR A 18 -23.88 -2.45 -9.16
C TYR A 18 -24.95 -1.36 -9.29
N ASN A 19 -25.76 -1.48 -10.35
CA ASN A 19 -27.07 -0.85 -10.40
C ASN A 19 -28.09 -1.77 -9.73
N TYR A 20 -28.83 -1.20 -8.78
CA TYR A 20 -29.97 -1.82 -8.10
C TYR A 20 -31.00 -2.33 -9.13
N ALA A 21 -31.03 -3.64 -9.35
CA ALA A 21 -32.13 -4.32 -10.02
C ALA A 21 -32.62 -5.47 -9.15
N THR A 22 -33.80 -5.29 -8.58
CA THR A 22 -34.61 -6.28 -7.89
C THR A 22 -34.76 -7.56 -8.71
N PHE A 23 -34.19 -8.67 -8.21
CA PHE A 23 -34.53 -10.02 -8.68
C PHE A 23 -35.23 -10.78 -7.56
N ALA A 24 -36.56 -10.84 -7.68
CA ALA A 24 -37.38 -11.87 -7.07
C ALA A 24 -37.29 -13.13 -7.93
N GLY A 25 -36.90 -14.27 -7.36
CA GLY A 25 -36.99 -15.56 -8.07
C GLY A 25 -35.97 -16.63 -7.66
N ALA A 26 -36.30 -17.37 -6.60
CA ALA A 26 -36.05 -18.79 -6.37
C ALA A 26 -34.70 -19.43 -6.81
N ASN A 27 -33.85 -19.68 -5.81
CA ASN A 27 -33.40 -21.04 -5.45
C ASN A 27 -32.74 -21.00 -4.07
N SER A 28 -33.54 -21.32 -3.05
CA SER A 28 -33.14 -21.34 -1.64
C SER A 28 -32.26 -22.56 -1.35
N TYR A 29 -30.98 -22.47 -1.72
CA TYR A 29 -29.95 -23.21 -0.99
C TYR A 29 -29.98 -22.69 0.44
N CYS A 30 -30.37 -23.56 1.37
CA CYS A 30 -30.33 -23.26 2.80
C CYS A 30 -28.85 -23.16 3.19
N PHE A 31 -28.24 -21.98 2.96
CA PHE A 31 -26.98 -21.63 3.58
C PHE A 31 -27.25 -21.65 5.09
N ILE A 32 -26.71 -22.65 5.78
CA ILE A 32 -26.67 -22.67 7.23
C ILE A 32 -25.86 -21.44 7.61
N MET A 33 -26.55 -20.38 8.06
CA MET A 33 -25.87 -19.19 8.55
C MET A 33 -24.97 -19.60 9.71
N PRO A 34 -23.69 -19.17 9.74
CA PRO A 34 -22.81 -19.48 10.85
C PRO A 34 -23.41 -19.01 12.17
N ASP A 35 -23.31 -19.83 13.21
CA ASP A 35 -23.63 -19.39 14.57
C ASP A 35 -22.48 -18.50 15.08
N TYR A 36 -22.60 -17.20 14.83
CA TYR A 36 -21.60 -16.20 15.23
C TYR A 36 -21.41 -16.12 16.74
N LYS A 37 -22.38 -16.56 17.55
CA LYS A 37 -22.21 -16.63 19.00
C LYS A 37 -21.25 -17.75 19.38
N LEU A 38 -21.42 -18.93 18.79
CA LEU A 38 -20.49 -20.05 19.00
C LEU A 38 -19.07 -19.70 18.51
N LEU A 39 -18.96 -19.02 17.36
CA LEU A 39 -17.67 -18.55 16.84
C LEU A 39 -17.03 -17.54 17.80
N LEU A 40 -17.81 -16.61 18.35
CA LEU A 40 -17.31 -15.63 19.31
C LEU A 40 -16.79 -16.29 20.58
N ASP A 41 -17.53 -17.25 21.15
CA ASP A 41 -17.11 -18.00 22.34
C ASP A 41 -15.77 -18.72 22.09
N ARG A 42 -15.60 -19.29 20.89
CA ARG A 42 -14.33 -19.91 20.47
C ARG A 42 -13.19 -18.89 20.37
N CYS A 43 -13.43 -17.74 19.74
CA CYS A 43 -12.44 -16.69 19.61
C CYS A 43 -11.99 -16.14 20.96
N GLN A 44 -12.94 -15.94 21.89
CA GLN A 44 -12.64 -15.48 23.24
C GLN A 44 -11.86 -16.52 24.06
N TYR A 45 -12.19 -17.80 23.90
CA TYR A 45 -11.43 -18.89 24.51
C TYR A 45 -9.98 -18.90 24.00
N VAL A 46 -9.79 -18.79 22.68
CA VAL A 46 -8.44 -18.76 22.08
C VAL A 46 -7.68 -17.51 22.48
N ASN A 47 -8.32 -16.33 22.57
CA ASN A 47 -7.65 -15.13 23.07
C ASN A 47 -7.11 -15.30 24.50
N LYS A 48 -7.87 -15.96 25.38
CA LYS A 48 -7.43 -16.23 26.76
C LYS A 48 -6.21 -17.16 26.78
N ILE A 49 -6.22 -18.22 25.98
CA ILE A 49 -5.08 -19.14 25.87
C ILE A 49 -3.88 -18.45 25.24
N SER A 50 -4.06 -17.69 24.16
CA SER A 50 -2.97 -16.96 23.51
C SER A 50 -2.28 -16.00 24.47
N ALA A 51 -3.02 -15.30 25.32
CA ALA A 51 -2.44 -14.42 26.34
C ALA A 51 -1.53 -15.17 27.32
N SER A 52 -2.01 -16.27 27.93
CA SER A 52 -1.22 -17.02 28.93
C SER A 52 -0.10 -17.87 28.32
N LEU A 53 -0.32 -18.42 27.12
CA LEU A 53 0.57 -19.40 26.53
C LEU A 53 1.52 -18.79 25.51
N ILE A 54 1.02 -17.92 24.63
CA ILE A 54 1.85 -17.30 23.58
C ILE A 54 2.59 -16.11 24.18
N ASP A 55 1.86 -15.12 24.69
CA ASP A 55 2.43 -13.84 25.10
C ASP A 55 3.28 -13.98 26.37
N GLU A 56 2.79 -14.70 27.38
CA GLU A 56 3.49 -14.86 28.67
C GLU A 56 4.55 -15.98 28.68
N PHE A 57 4.55 -16.89 27.69
CA PHE A 57 5.47 -18.03 27.65
C PHE A 57 6.22 -18.21 26.33
N LEU A 58 5.54 -18.55 25.23
CA LEU A 58 6.21 -18.99 24.01
C LEU A 58 7.05 -17.88 23.36
N VAL A 59 6.60 -16.63 23.39
CA VAL A 59 7.36 -15.50 22.85
C VAL A 59 8.72 -15.39 23.55
N TYR A 60 8.72 -15.42 24.89
CA TYR A 60 9.96 -15.38 25.68
C TYR A 60 10.79 -16.66 25.54
N TYR A 61 10.14 -17.81 25.42
CA TYR A 61 10.81 -19.09 25.23
C TYR A 61 11.60 -19.09 23.91
N ALA A 62 10.96 -18.70 22.81
CA ALA A 62 11.59 -18.63 21.49
C ALA A 62 12.65 -17.53 21.39
N ALA A 63 12.39 -16.36 21.99
CA ALA A 63 13.37 -15.27 22.06
C ALA A 63 14.70 -15.75 22.66
N ARG A 64 14.65 -16.52 23.76
CA ARG A 64 15.84 -16.98 24.49
C ARG A 64 16.47 -18.24 23.91
N GLN A 65 15.67 -19.29 23.69
CA GLN A 65 16.18 -20.62 23.31
C GLN A 65 16.66 -20.67 21.86
N ASP A 66 15.92 -20.01 20.97
CA ASP A 66 16.17 -20.04 19.53
C ASP A 66 16.73 -18.71 19.00
N LYS A 67 17.01 -17.75 19.90
CA LYS A 67 17.64 -16.44 19.60
C LYS A 67 16.86 -15.64 18.54
N VAL A 68 15.54 -15.84 18.46
CA VAL A 68 14.66 -15.18 17.47
C VAL A 68 14.67 -13.66 17.68
N GLU A 69 14.78 -13.20 18.92
CA GLU A 69 14.94 -11.77 19.24
C GLU A 69 16.23 -11.19 18.63
N ARG A 70 17.36 -11.91 18.73
CA ARG A 70 18.62 -11.46 18.14
C ARG A 70 18.54 -11.41 16.60
N GLU A 71 17.83 -12.36 15.99
CA GLU A 71 17.56 -12.34 14.55
C GLU A 71 16.74 -11.11 14.16
N PHE A 72 15.65 -10.85 14.89
CA PHE A 72 14.81 -9.66 14.71
C PHE A 72 15.64 -8.38 14.83
N GLU A 73 16.41 -8.21 15.91
CA GLU A 73 17.26 -7.03 16.13
C GLU A 73 18.25 -6.83 14.97
N SER A 74 18.86 -7.91 14.48
CA SER A 74 19.75 -7.84 13.33
C SER A 74 19.04 -7.34 12.07
N ARG A 75 17.80 -7.77 11.84
CA ARG A 75 17.02 -7.43 10.64
C ARG A 75 16.44 -6.01 10.72
N ILE A 76 15.82 -5.66 11.84
CA ILE A 76 15.21 -4.33 12.06
C ILE A 76 16.28 -3.23 12.13
N SER A 77 17.53 -3.54 12.50
CA SER A 77 18.62 -2.56 12.60
C SER A 77 18.91 -1.77 11.30
N ARG A 78 18.46 -2.27 10.14
CA ARG A 78 18.55 -1.57 8.86
C ARG A 78 17.53 -0.42 8.72
N PHE A 79 16.52 -0.42 9.57
CA PHE A 79 15.40 0.53 9.55
C PHE A 79 15.38 1.43 10.81
N LYS A 80 16.53 1.69 11.42
CA LYS A 80 16.65 2.50 12.65
C LYS A 80 16.02 3.90 12.54
N ASP A 81 16.04 4.51 11.36
CA ASP A 81 15.40 5.80 11.16
C ASP A 81 13.88 5.69 11.27
N ILE A 82 13.31 4.61 10.71
CA ILE A 82 11.88 4.32 10.85
C ILE A 82 11.54 4.05 12.32
N GLU A 83 12.33 3.21 13.00
CA GLU A 83 12.14 2.89 14.43
C GLU A 83 12.03 4.14 15.31
N LYS A 84 12.84 5.18 15.04
CA LYS A 84 12.82 6.44 15.82
C LYS A 84 11.55 7.28 15.63
N GLU A 85 10.87 7.12 14.49
CA GLU A 85 9.66 7.88 14.17
C GLU A 85 8.38 7.16 14.63
N MET A 86 8.48 5.87 14.96
CA MET A 86 7.36 5.08 15.43
C MET A 86 7.12 5.29 16.94
N PRO A 87 5.89 5.00 17.43
CA PRO A 87 5.62 4.96 18.87
C PRO A 87 6.63 4.08 19.63
N SER A 88 6.97 4.46 20.87
CA SER A 88 8.04 3.82 21.64
C SER A 88 7.79 2.33 21.92
N ASP A 89 6.54 1.89 21.95
CA ASP A 89 6.10 0.52 22.13
C ASP A 89 6.02 -0.29 20.82
N TRP A 90 6.00 0.38 19.66
CA TRP A 90 5.81 -0.26 18.35
C TRP A 90 6.78 -1.40 18.09
N LYS A 91 8.08 -1.18 18.36
CA LYS A 91 9.12 -2.20 18.16
C LYS A 91 8.86 -3.45 18.99
N GLY A 92 8.44 -3.29 20.25
CA GLY A 92 8.10 -4.41 21.11
C GLY A 92 6.90 -5.20 20.57
N MET A 93 5.89 -4.51 20.06
CA MET A 93 4.72 -5.14 19.47
C MET A 93 5.03 -5.92 18.19
N ILE A 94 5.80 -5.34 17.27
CA ILE A 94 6.19 -6.05 16.03
C ILE A 94 7.20 -7.17 16.30
N LEU A 95 8.02 -7.09 17.35
CA LEU A 95 8.89 -8.18 17.80
C LEU A 95 8.06 -9.39 18.25
N ALA A 96 7.04 -9.16 19.09
CA ALA A 96 6.13 -10.23 19.51
C ALA A 96 5.42 -10.87 18.31
N GLN A 97 4.92 -10.05 17.39
CA GLN A 97 4.30 -10.51 16.14
C GLN A 97 5.27 -11.34 15.28
N TYR A 98 6.51 -10.85 15.11
CA TYR A 98 7.56 -11.56 14.39
C TYR A 98 7.89 -12.92 15.02
N ILE A 99 8.04 -12.98 16.35
CA ILE A 99 8.29 -14.22 17.06
C ILE A 99 7.11 -15.18 16.89
N GLY A 100 5.87 -14.69 17.04
CA GLY A 100 4.66 -15.48 16.78
C GLY A 100 4.68 -16.12 15.39
N GLN A 101 4.99 -15.35 14.35
CA GLN A 101 5.16 -15.89 13.00
C GLN A 101 6.26 -16.94 12.92
N ARG A 102 7.45 -16.71 13.51
CA ARG A 102 8.54 -17.70 13.47
C ARG A 102 8.21 -19.01 14.18
N ILE A 103 7.36 -18.96 15.21
CA ILE A 103 6.90 -20.16 15.91
C ILE A 103 5.91 -20.93 15.05
N PHE A 104 4.90 -20.26 14.50
CA PHE A 104 3.72 -20.91 13.91
C PHE A 104 3.68 -20.91 12.38
N ARG A 105 4.65 -20.31 11.67
CA ARG A 105 4.75 -20.41 10.19
C ARG A 105 4.92 -21.85 9.72
N ALA A 106 4.75 -22.08 8.43
CA ALA A 106 5.03 -23.37 7.82
C ALA A 106 6.51 -23.73 8.05
N GLY A 107 6.77 -24.92 8.58
CA GLY A 107 8.13 -25.33 8.99
C GLY A 107 8.69 -24.57 10.21
N GLY A 108 7.84 -23.87 10.96
CA GLY A 108 8.21 -23.08 12.13
C GLY A 108 8.62 -23.90 13.36
N LEU A 109 8.96 -23.19 14.44
CA LEU A 109 9.52 -23.77 15.67
C LEU A 109 8.52 -24.61 16.47
N ILE A 110 7.21 -24.50 16.20
CA ILE A 110 6.18 -25.20 16.97
C ILE A 110 6.36 -26.72 17.00
N HIS A 111 6.79 -27.34 15.89
CA HIS A 111 7.02 -28.79 15.83
C HIS A 111 8.18 -29.26 16.73
N LYS A 112 9.22 -28.43 16.86
CA LYS A 112 10.30 -28.62 17.84
C LYS A 112 9.77 -28.48 19.27
N TYR A 113 8.96 -27.45 19.51
CA TYR A 113 8.47 -27.10 20.84
C TYR A 113 7.49 -28.10 21.42
N LEU A 114 6.60 -28.68 20.61
CA LEU A 114 5.67 -29.74 21.03
C LEU A 114 6.39 -30.94 21.67
N ASN A 115 7.66 -31.16 21.34
CA ASN A 115 8.46 -32.24 21.89
C ASN A 115 9.26 -31.86 23.15
N SER A 116 9.34 -30.56 23.49
CA SER A 116 10.10 -30.05 24.62
C SER A 116 9.44 -30.37 25.96
N VAL A 117 10.25 -30.54 27.01
CA VAL A 117 9.77 -30.80 28.37
C VAL A 117 8.91 -29.63 28.90
N ALA A 118 9.34 -28.40 28.63
CA ALA A 118 8.64 -27.19 29.10
C ALA A 118 7.25 -27.03 28.50
N VAL A 119 7.07 -27.43 27.22
CA VAL A 119 5.75 -27.45 26.59
C VAL A 119 4.96 -28.66 27.07
N LYS A 120 5.54 -29.86 27.11
CA LYS A 120 4.84 -31.08 27.59
C LYS A 120 4.29 -30.98 29.02
N ALA A 121 4.83 -30.09 29.85
CA ALA A 121 4.33 -29.81 31.19
C ALA A 121 3.09 -28.89 31.23
N ARG A 122 2.67 -28.34 30.09
CA ARG A 122 1.45 -27.53 29.94
C ARG A 122 0.19 -28.39 30.06
N ASP A 123 -0.92 -27.75 30.37
CA ASP A 123 -2.19 -28.48 30.51
C ASP A 123 -2.68 -29.04 29.15
N ALA A 124 -3.68 -29.93 29.22
CA ALA A 124 -4.19 -30.60 28.04
C ALA A 124 -4.84 -29.63 27.02
N GLY A 125 -5.43 -28.54 27.47
CA GLY A 125 -6.06 -27.53 26.61
C GLY A 125 -5.01 -26.70 25.85
N GLU A 126 -3.97 -26.25 26.56
CA GLU A 126 -2.80 -25.57 25.96
C GLU A 126 -2.08 -26.49 24.95
N GLN A 127 -1.90 -27.77 25.29
CA GLN A 127 -1.32 -28.76 24.40
C GLN A 127 -2.12 -28.95 23.10
N GLU A 128 -3.44 -29.08 23.23
CA GLU A 128 -4.32 -29.25 22.08
C GLU A 128 -4.35 -28.00 21.19
N PHE A 129 -4.36 -26.82 21.81
CA PHE A 129 -4.23 -25.55 21.11
C PHE A 129 -2.94 -25.51 20.26
N LEU A 130 -1.79 -25.85 20.85
CA LEU A 130 -0.51 -25.83 20.14
C LEU A 130 -0.45 -26.83 18.99
N ARG A 131 -1.06 -28.02 19.14
CA ARG A 131 -1.17 -28.99 18.05
C ARG A 131 -2.05 -28.47 16.92
N THR A 132 -3.17 -27.83 17.25
CA THR A 132 -4.07 -27.20 16.26
C THR A 132 -3.34 -26.13 15.46
N MET A 133 -2.54 -25.29 16.13
CA MET A 133 -1.75 -24.25 15.48
C MET A 133 -0.59 -24.81 14.66
N ALA A 134 -0.04 -25.98 15.03
CA ALA A 134 0.99 -26.66 14.25
C ALA A 134 0.46 -27.26 12.94
N THR A 135 -0.83 -27.59 12.84
CA THR A 135 -1.44 -28.08 11.60
C THR A 135 -1.99 -26.97 10.71
N HIS A 136 -2.19 -25.77 11.25
CA HIS A 136 -2.67 -24.59 10.51
C HIS A 136 -1.69 -23.44 10.66
N PRO A 137 -0.67 -23.38 9.80
CA PRO A 137 0.38 -22.40 9.93
C PRO A 137 -0.13 -20.97 9.92
N TRP A 138 0.49 -20.14 10.75
CA TRP A 138 0.22 -18.71 10.74
C TRP A 138 0.92 -18.08 9.55
N ARG A 139 0.27 -17.08 8.95
CA ARG A 139 0.80 -16.35 7.81
C ARG A 139 0.49 -14.87 7.93
N PHE A 140 1.35 -14.05 7.36
CA PHE A 140 0.97 -12.69 7.06
C PHE A 140 0.01 -12.68 5.88
N SER A 141 -0.92 -11.73 5.89
CA SER A 141 -1.91 -11.54 4.85
C SER A 141 -2.05 -10.06 4.57
N PHE A 142 -1.96 -9.71 3.28
CA PHE A 142 -2.46 -8.44 2.76
C PHE A 142 -3.88 -8.71 2.28
N SER A 143 -4.87 -8.03 2.86
CA SER A 143 -6.26 -8.38 2.63
C SER A 143 -7.20 -7.19 2.61
N GLU A 144 -8.32 -7.33 1.90
CA GLU A 144 -9.42 -6.38 1.82
C GLU A 144 -10.69 -6.94 2.45
N ILE A 145 -11.55 -6.08 2.97
CA ILE A 145 -12.86 -6.49 3.53
C ILE A 145 -13.86 -6.61 2.38
N ARG A 146 -14.47 -7.79 2.24
CA ARG A 146 -15.57 -8.05 1.31
C ARG A 146 -16.94 -7.85 1.94
N ALA A 147 -17.09 -8.28 3.18
CA ALA A 147 -18.34 -8.18 3.93
C ALA A 147 -18.08 -8.11 5.44
N ASN A 148 -19.04 -7.55 6.17
CA ASN A 148 -19.08 -7.54 7.63
C ASN A 148 -20.34 -8.28 8.10
N PRO A 149 -20.34 -9.63 8.10
CA PRO A 149 -21.55 -10.40 8.35
C PRO A 149 -22.02 -10.40 9.81
N ALA A 150 -21.16 -10.05 10.77
CA ALA A 150 -21.50 -9.92 12.19
C ALA A 150 -20.49 -9.01 12.90
N SER A 151 -20.82 -8.48 14.08
CA SER A 151 -19.92 -7.63 14.87
C SER A 151 -18.54 -8.26 15.05
N ASP A 152 -17.49 -7.51 14.72
CA ASP A 152 -16.08 -7.94 14.76
C ASP A 152 -15.71 -9.10 13.81
N PHE A 153 -16.64 -9.57 12.97
CA PHE A 153 -16.42 -10.62 11.98
C PHE A 153 -16.42 -10.03 10.57
N TYR A 154 -15.37 -10.32 9.82
CA TYR A 154 -15.15 -9.79 8.47
C TYR A 154 -14.86 -10.93 7.50
N GLU A 155 -15.58 -10.97 6.38
CA GLU A 155 -15.13 -11.75 5.23
C GLU A 155 -14.00 -10.98 4.56
N MET A 156 -12.81 -11.54 4.60
CA MET A 156 -11.59 -10.96 4.04
C MET A 156 -11.21 -11.71 2.76
N GLU A 157 -10.60 -11.01 1.81
CA GLU A 157 -9.90 -11.62 0.69
C GLU A 157 -8.44 -11.20 0.72
N ASP A 158 -7.54 -12.19 0.75
CA ASP A 158 -6.11 -11.96 0.61
C ASP A 158 -5.80 -11.61 -0.84
N VAL A 159 -5.24 -10.43 -1.08
CA VAL A 159 -5.14 -9.84 -2.42
C VAL A 159 -4.12 -10.52 -3.34
N PHE A 160 -3.23 -11.35 -2.78
CA PHE A 160 -2.18 -12.06 -3.53
C PHE A 160 -2.47 -13.54 -3.70
N THR A 161 -3.16 -14.15 -2.74
CA THR A 161 -3.54 -15.58 -2.83
C THR A 161 -4.96 -15.78 -3.38
N GLY A 162 -5.81 -14.76 -3.29
CA GLY A 162 -7.24 -14.84 -3.60
C GLY A 162 -8.04 -15.65 -2.58
N ASP A 163 -7.42 -16.06 -1.48
CA ASP A 163 -8.07 -16.80 -0.40
C ASP A 163 -9.14 -15.93 0.27
N ILE A 164 -10.37 -16.44 0.34
CA ILE A 164 -11.46 -15.82 1.08
C ILE A 164 -11.57 -16.49 2.45
N PHE A 165 -11.61 -15.70 3.51
CA PHE A 165 -11.66 -16.22 4.88
C PHE A 165 -12.46 -15.34 5.84
N LEU A 166 -13.04 -15.97 6.86
CA LEU A 166 -13.71 -15.26 7.95
C LEU A 166 -12.68 -14.88 9.02
N LEU A 167 -12.50 -13.59 9.26
CA LEU A 167 -11.62 -13.01 10.26
C LEU A 167 -12.43 -12.46 11.44
N TYR A 168 -12.06 -12.84 12.66
CA TYR A 168 -12.50 -12.16 13.87
C TYR A 168 -11.42 -11.17 14.36
N SER A 169 -11.75 -9.88 14.43
CA SER A 169 -10.86 -8.85 14.95
C SER A 169 -11.60 -7.60 15.46
N PRO A 170 -11.74 -7.44 16.78
CA PRO A 170 -12.29 -6.20 17.37
C PRO A 170 -11.45 -4.95 17.06
N SER A 171 -10.15 -5.13 16.79
CA SER A 171 -9.27 -4.03 16.40
C SER A 171 -9.64 -3.46 15.03
N VAL A 172 -10.04 -4.32 14.08
CA VAL A 172 -10.55 -3.88 12.76
C VAL A 172 -11.78 -3.00 12.93
N THR A 173 -12.75 -3.42 13.77
CA THR A 173 -13.94 -2.61 14.10
C THR A 173 -13.59 -1.24 14.63
N ARG A 174 -12.63 -1.16 15.56
CA ARG A 174 -12.19 0.11 16.16
C ARG A 174 -11.49 1.01 15.15
N ILE A 175 -10.64 0.47 14.29
CA ILE A 175 -9.92 1.26 13.29
C ILE A 175 -10.91 1.81 12.25
N LEU A 176 -11.87 0.99 11.82
CA LEU A 176 -12.91 1.40 10.86
C LEU A 176 -13.85 2.48 11.40
N SER A 177 -14.04 2.58 12.72
CA SER A 177 -14.82 3.68 13.30
C SER A 177 -14.13 5.03 13.19
N ASP A 178 -12.81 5.04 13.04
CA ASP A 178 -12.03 6.25 12.95
C ASP A 178 -11.86 6.69 11.49
N HIS A 179 -11.38 5.80 10.61
CA HIS A 179 -10.96 6.13 9.24
C HIS A 179 -11.29 5.01 8.23
N PRO A 180 -11.50 5.34 6.93
CA PRO A 180 -11.55 4.34 5.88
C PRO A 180 -10.18 3.67 5.67
N VAL A 181 -10.20 2.38 5.37
CA VAL A 181 -9.00 1.54 5.16
C VAL A 181 -9.14 0.85 3.81
N LEU A 182 -8.06 0.89 3.02
CA LEU A 182 -8.01 0.22 1.71
C LEU A 182 -7.46 -1.20 1.86
N LEU A 183 -6.32 -1.33 2.54
CA LEU A 183 -5.61 -2.59 2.63
C LEU A 183 -5.18 -2.87 4.07
N TRP A 184 -5.34 -4.11 4.50
CA TRP A 184 -4.92 -4.57 5.82
C TRP A 184 -3.67 -5.43 5.71
N PHE A 185 -2.74 -5.30 6.66
CA PHE A 185 -1.61 -6.22 6.81
C PHE A 185 -1.55 -6.79 8.23
N ASN A 186 -1.82 -8.09 8.31
CA ASN A 186 -2.03 -8.77 9.58
C ASN A 186 -1.31 -10.12 9.60
N LEU A 187 -0.74 -10.48 10.74
CA LEU A 187 -0.46 -11.88 11.06
C LEU A 187 -1.76 -12.56 11.48
N ILE A 188 -2.15 -13.62 10.78
CA ILE A 188 -3.38 -14.35 11.05
C ILE A 188 -3.09 -15.81 11.39
N GLY A 189 -3.89 -16.35 12.32
CA GLY A 189 -3.88 -17.76 12.71
C GLY A 189 -5.29 -18.35 12.75
N TYR A 190 -5.43 -19.59 12.30
CA TYR A 190 -6.72 -20.29 12.30
C TYR A 190 -6.99 -20.94 13.65
N ASN A 191 -8.11 -20.60 14.29
CA ASN A 191 -8.44 -21.02 15.64
C ASN A 191 -9.23 -22.34 15.72
N GLY A 192 -9.41 -23.03 14.59
CA GLY A 192 -10.27 -24.21 14.44
C GLY A 192 -11.70 -23.88 13.99
N SER A 193 -12.06 -22.60 13.84
CA SER A 193 -13.40 -22.19 13.38
C SER A 193 -13.34 -20.96 12.46
N CYS A 194 -12.51 -19.98 12.76
CA CYS A 194 -12.23 -18.83 11.91
C CYS A 194 -10.78 -18.36 12.09
N TRP A 195 -10.38 -17.33 11.35
CA TRP A 195 -9.08 -16.70 11.49
C TRP A 195 -9.12 -15.58 12.55
N GLN A 196 -8.00 -15.34 13.20
CA GLN A 196 -7.82 -14.24 14.17
C GLN A 196 -6.49 -13.53 13.92
N THR A 197 -6.48 -12.21 14.12
CA THR A 197 -5.26 -11.40 14.09
C THR A 197 -4.42 -11.61 15.35
N TYR A 198 -3.10 -11.65 15.22
CA TYR A 198 -2.15 -11.63 16.33
C TYR A 198 -1.17 -10.45 16.21
N GLY A 199 -0.95 -9.72 17.31
CA GLY A 199 -0.09 -8.53 17.33
C GLY A 199 -0.72 -7.29 16.69
N PRO A 200 0.10 -6.32 16.22
CA PRO A 200 -0.38 -5.13 15.53
C PRO A 200 -1.26 -5.44 14.31
N VAL A 201 -2.40 -4.74 14.21
CA VAL A 201 -3.26 -4.71 13.02
C VAL A 201 -2.90 -3.48 12.23
N THR A 202 -2.31 -3.65 11.05
CA THR A 202 -1.87 -2.52 10.22
C THR A 202 -2.93 -2.20 9.19
N ALA A 203 -3.41 -0.97 9.20
CA ALA A 203 -4.42 -0.47 8.28
C ALA A 203 -3.83 0.59 7.36
N PHE A 204 -3.77 0.32 6.06
CA PHE A 204 -3.27 1.24 5.06
C PHE A 204 -4.41 2.03 4.44
N ARG A 205 -4.29 3.36 4.52
CA ARG A 205 -5.29 4.31 3.99
C ARG A 205 -5.02 4.73 2.56
N GLY A 206 -3.83 4.44 2.05
CA GLY A 206 -3.39 4.92 0.74
C GLY A 206 -2.50 3.94 -0.01
N PHE A 207 -2.52 2.66 0.37
CA PHE A 207 -1.84 1.59 -0.37
C PHE A 207 -2.85 0.59 -0.94
N SER A 208 -2.60 0.11 -2.15
CA SER A 208 -3.27 -1.01 -2.81
C SER A 208 -2.35 -2.24 -2.96
N ALA A 209 -2.88 -3.32 -3.52
CA ALA A 209 -2.09 -4.51 -3.85
C ALA A 209 -0.91 -4.20 -4.79
N ASP A 210 -1.13 -3.40 -5.84
CA ASP A 210 -0.10 -3.01 -6.81
C ASP A 210 1.07 -2.28 -6.15
N ASP A 211 0.80 -1.41 -5.17
CA ASP A 211 1.84 -0.70 -4.42
C ASP A 211 2.75 -1.66 -3.64
N ILE A 212 2.14 -2.66 -3.01
CA ILE A 212 2.87 -3.66 -2.22
C ILE A 212 3.70 -4.55 -3.14
N PHE A 213 3.14 -4.97 -4.28
CA PHE A 213 3.87 -5.73 -5.28
C PHE A 213 5.05 -4.91 -5.82
N PHE A 214 4.82 -3.66 -6.20
CA PHE A 214 5.87 -2.77 -6.66
C PHE A 214 6.98 -2.57 -5.61
N TYR A 215 6.61 -2.28 -4.35
CA TYR A 215 7.54 -2.19 -3.24
C TYR A 215 8.40 -3.46 -3.08
N ALA A 216 7.80 -4.64 -3.23
CA ALA A 216 8.51 -5.90 -3.16
C ALA A 216 9.50 -6.07 -4.31
N THR A 217 9.15 -5.67 -5.53
CA THR A 217 10.10 -5.72 -6.66
C THR A 217 11.26 -4.74 -6.48
N GLU A 218 11.05 -3.61 -5.81
CA GLU A 218 12.12 -2.67 -5.44
C GLU A 218 13.05 -3.22 -4.35
N LEU A 219 12.53 -4.07 -3.46
CA LEU A 219 13.31 -4.81 -2.46
C LEU A 219 14.10 -5.97 -3.08
N ASN A 220 13.46 -6.69 -4.00
CA ASN A 220 13.99 -7.89 -4.65
C ASN A 220 13.47 -7.98 -6.09
N PRO A 221 14.29 -7.61 -7.10
CA PRO A 221 13.89 -7.64 -8.51
C PRO A 221 13.57 -9.05 -9.06
N ALA A 222 13.89 -10.11 -8.32
CA ALA A 222 13.56 -11.49 -8.69
C ALA A 222 12.12 -11.90 -8.35
N ILE A 223 11.36 -11.05 -7.66
CA ILE A 223 9.93 -11.26 -7.43
C ILE A 223 9.20 -10.95 -8.74
N GLU A 224 8.59 -11.96 -9.35
CA GLU A 224 7.87 -11.83 -10.62
C GLU A 224 6.42 -12.31 -10.53
N SER A 225 6.02 -12.92 -9.41
CA SER A 225 4.67 -13.43 -9.18
C SER A 225 4.19 -13.22 -7.74
N ASP A 226 2.88 -13.34 -7.54
CA ASP A 226 2.26 -13.28 -6.20
C ASP A 226 2.81 -14.39 -5.28
N ALA A 227 3.13 -15.56 -5.84
CA ALA A 227 3.73 -16.65 -5.08
C ALA A 227 5.14 -16.29 -4.56
N ASP A 228 5.95 -15.63 -5.40
CA ASP A 228 7.29 -15.15 -5.00
C ASP A 228 7.18 -14.08 -3.92
N LEU A 229 6.21 -13.17 -4.06
CA LEU A 229 5.91 -12.14 -3.07
C LEU A 229 5.53 -12.76 -1.72
N MET A 230 4.60 -13.72 -1.72
CA MET A 230 4.15 -14.37 -0.49
C MET A 230 5.28 -15.16 0.18
N ALA A 231 6.18 -15.78 -0.60
CA ALA A 231 7.38 -16.42 -0.08
C ALA A 231 8.34 -15.39 0.56
N ASP A 232 8.59 -14.24 -0.08
CA ASP A 232 9.43 -13.19 0.49
C ASP A 232 8.82 -12.57 1.75
N ILE A 233 7.50 -12.41 1.81
CA ILE A 233 6.80 -11.96 3.03
C ILE A 233 7.01 -12.95 4.18
N ASP A 234 6.90 -14.25 3.95
CA ASP A 234 7.10 -15.28 4.98
C ASP A 234 8.54 -15.30 5.50
N ASP A 235 9.51 -15.13 4.60
CA ASP A 235 10.94 -15.15 4.94
C ASP A 235 11.46 -13.83 5.51
N ASN A 236 10.95 -12.69 5.04
CA ASN A 236 11.41 -11.35 5.37
C ASN A 236 10.31 -10.41 5.87
N PRO A 237 9.45 -10.82 6.83
CA PRO A 237 8.23 -10.06 7.19
C PRO A 237 8.52 -8.67 7.74
N ILE A 238 9.68 -8.46 8.36
CA ILE A 238 10.11 -7.15 8.89
C ILE A 238 10.14 -6.08 7.78
N ARG A 239 10.49 -6.45 6.54
CA ARG A 239 10.52 -5.51 5.40
C ARG A 239 9.13 -4.98 5.06
N TYR A 240 8.07 -5.72 5.41
CA TYR A 240 6.68 -5.34 5.17
C TYR A 240 6.06 -4.70 6.42
N MET A 241 6.46 -5.13 7.62
CA MET A 241 6.05 -4.49 8.89
C MET A 241 6.45 -3.01 8.95
N VAL A 242 7.60 -2.63 8.39
CA VAL A 242 8.05 -1.23 8.37
C VAL A 242 7.19 -0.32 7.51
N LEU A 243 6.36 -0.86 6.60
CA LEU A 243 5.39 -0.08 5.84
C LEU A 243 4.38 0.64 6.73
N ALA A 244 4.20 0.18 7.98
CA ALA A 244 3.40 0.85 8.99
C ALA A 244 3.74 2.35 9.16
N CYS A 245 4.97 2.77 8.82
CA CYS A 245 5.35 4.18 8.87
C CYS A 245 4.61 5.08 7.86
N GLY A 246 3.94 4.49 6.86
CA GLY A 246 3.06 5.18 5.91
C GLY A 246 1.60 4.77 6.01
N ALA A 247 1.20 3.99 7.01
CA ALA A 247 -0.17 3.49 7.19
C ALA A 247 -1.23 4.60 7.14
N ASN A 248 -0.90 5.77 7.70
CA ASN A 248 -1.80 6.91 7.82
C ASN A 248 -1.75 7.88 6.63
N TYR A 249 -0.90 7.64 5.64
CA TYR A 249 -0.88 8.49 4.45
C TYR A 249 -2.19 8.31 3.66
N PRO A 250 -2.95 9.40 3.44
CA PRO A 250 -4.21 9.30 2.72
C PRO A 250 -3.95 9.10 1.23
N LEU A 251 -4.95 8.58 0.52
CA LEU A 251 -5.01 8.74 -0.93
C LEU A 251 -4.98 10.22 -1.32
N VAL A 252 -4.33 10.49 -2.44
CA VAL A 252 -4.30 11.82 -3.04
C VAL A 252 -5.25 11.80 -4.23
N ALA A 253 -6.20 12.73 -4.26
CA ALA A 253 -7.15 12.87 -5.35
C ALA A 253 -7.30 14.35 -5.75
N GLN A 254 -7.55 14.60 -7.02
CA GLN A 254 -7.91 15.89 -7.57
C GLN A 254 -9.22 15.76 -8.34
N GLN A 255 -10.29 16.38 -7.81
CA GLN A 255 -11.66 16.19 -8.28
C GLN A 255 -12.05 14.70 -8.23
N GLU A 256 -12.47 14.12 -9.36
CA GLU A 256 -12.85 12.71 -9.48
C GLU A 256 -11.67 11.79 -9.83
N ASN A 257 -10.46 12.35 -9.98
CA ASN A 257 -9.29 11.57 -10.37
C ASN A 257 -8.38 11.31 -9.17
N GLU A 258 -8.11 10.03 -8.92
CA GLU A 258 -7.03 9.61 -8.05
C GLU A 258 -5.67 9.98 -8.68
N VAL A 259 -4.76 10.52 -7.87
CA VAL A 259 -3.41 10.88 -8.29
C VAL A 259 -2.48 9.69 -8.06
N VAL A 260 -2.13 9.02 -9.14
CA VAL A 260 -1.29 7.81 -9.19
C VAL A 260 -0.24 7.97 -10.27
N GLN A 261 0.99 7.53 -10.00
CA GLN A 261 2.03 7.47 -11.02
C GLN A 261 1.83 6.20 -11.84
N VAL A 262 1.46 6.38 -13.10
CA VAL A 262 1.14 5.29 -14.02
C VAL A 262 2.15 5.29 -15.15
N THR A 263 2.76 4.14 -15.42
CA THR A 263 3.66 3.98 -16.57
C THR A 263 3.36 2.75 -17.40
N GLY A 264 3.63 2.85 -18.68
CA GLY A 264 3.64 1.72 -19.61
C GLY A 264 4.76 1.86 -20.63
N GLU A 265 5.42 0.75 -20.90
CA GLU A 265 6.40 0.61 -21.95
C GLU A 265 5.77 0.03 -23.21
N GLY A 266 6.25 0.48 -24.35
CA GLY A 266 5.83 0.03 -25.65
C GLY A 266 6.95 0.10 -26.67
N THR A 267 6.61 -0.19 -27.92
CA THR A 267 7.54 0.01 -29.03
C THR A 267 6.85 0.68 -30.22
N TYR A 268 7.64 1.32 -31.07
CA TYR A 268 7.12 1.90 -32.28
C TYR A 268 8.15 1.85 -33.41
N THR A 269 7.77 1.24 -34.52
CA THR A 269 8.58 1.15 -35.74
C THR A 269 7.92 2.00 -36.82
N GLY A 270 8.51 3.15 -37.16
CA GLY A 270 7.96 4.05 -38.18
C GLY A 270 7.65 5.45 -37.67
N PHE A 271 8.51 5.99 -36.80
CA PHE A 271 8.32 7.30 -36.20
C PHE A 271 8.23 8.42 -37.25
N ASP A 272 7.00 8.89 -37.52
CA ASP A 272 6.71 10.03 -38.38
C ASP A 272 6.30 11.24 -37.53
N VAL A 273 7.27 12.13 -37.27
CA VAL A 273 7.05 13.38 -36.53
C VAL A 273 5.97 14.25 -37.16
N GLN A 274 5.83 14.27 -38.49
CA GLN A 274 4.87 15.14 -39.16
C GLN A 274 3.44 14.63 -38.98
N ALA A 275 3.25 13.30 -38.99
CA ALA A 275 1.97 12.70 -38.64
C ALA A 275 1.59 13.00 -37.18
N LEU A 276 2.54 12.84 -36.25
CA LEU A 276 2.32 13.03 -34.82
C LEU A 276 2.02 14.49 -34.43
N ARG A 277 2.61 15.47 -35.14
CA ARG A 277 2.37 16.90 -34.90
C ARG A 277 0.92 17.36 -35.10
N LYS A 278 0.07 16.51 -35.69
CA LYS A 278 -1.37 16.81 -35.84
C LYS A 278 -2.11 16.77 -34.51
N ASP A 279 -1.72 15.83 -33.63
CA ASP A 279 -2.40 15.58 -32.36
C ASP A 279 -1.52 15.90 -31.15
N PHE A 280 -0.21 16.05 -31.35
CA PHE A 280 0.76 16.26 -30.28
C PHE A 280 1.62 17.50 -30.50
N ARG A 281 1.91 18.20 -29.39
CA ARG A 281 3.11 19.02 -29.26
C ARG A 281 4.31 18.07 -29.18
N VAL A 282 5.30 18.27 -30.04
CA VAL A 282 6.49 17.41 -30.13
C VAL A 282 7.73 18.22 -29.78
N GLU A 283 8.45 17.77 -28.75
CA GLU A 283 9.73 18.31 -28.31
C GLU A 283 10.83 17.25 -28.49
N TYR A 284 12.08 17.67 -28.65
CA TYR A 284 13.21 16.77 -28.88
C TYR A 284 14.39 17.16 -28.00
N ALA A 285 14.95 16.19 -27.30
CA ALA A 285 16.16 16.34 -26.50
C ALA A 285 16.93 15.02 -26.49
N GLU A 286 18.23 15.08 -26.82
CA GLU A 286 19.18 13.97 -26.65
C GLU A 286 18.72 12.61 -27.23
N GLY A 287 18.13 12.59 -28.42
CA GLY A 287 17.67 11.34 -29.07
C GLY A 287 16.31 10.83 -28.57
N VAL A 288 15.64 11.62 -27.75
CA VAL A 288 14.30 11.33 -27.22
C VAL A 288 13.32 12.39 -27.70
N PHE A 289 12.14 11.94 -28.13
CA PHE A 289 11.02 12.81 -28.46
C PHE A 289 9.99 12.78 -27.33
N ARG A 290 9.58 13.95 -26.83
CA ARG A 290 8.44 14.10 -25.92
C ARG A 290 7.20 14.49 -26.72
N LEU A 291 6.12 13.75 -26.53
CA LEU A 291 4.81 14.00 -27.10
C LEU A 291 3.86 14.42 -25.98
N SER A 292 3.27 15.61 -26.12
CA SER A 292 2.28 16.15 -25.20
C SER A 292 0.97 16.44 -25.94
N HIS A 293 -0.15 15.94 -25.43
CA HIS A 293 -1.49 16.23 -25.95
C HIS A 293 -2.11 17.43 -25.22
N GLU A 294 -2.83 18.30 -25.94
CA GLU A 294 -3.37 19.57 -25.42
C GLU A 294 -4.26 19.41 -24.18
N VAL A 295 -4.98 18.29 -24.07
CA VAL A 295 -5.88 18.01 -22.93
C VAL A 295 -5.25 17.09 -21.90
N TRP A 296 -4.53 16.05 -22.34
CA TRP A 296 -4.12 14.96 -21.45
C TRP A 296 -2.80 15.23 -20.76
N SER A 297 -1.96 16.12 -21.30
CA SER A 297 -0.73 16.55 -20.65
C SER A 297 -0.94 17.66 -19.62
N GLU A 298 -2.16 18.18 -19.50
CA GLU A 298 -2.54 19.20 -18.53
C GLU A 298 -2.98 18.59 -17.18
N PRO A 299 -3.06 19.39 -16.10
CA PRO A 299 -3.58 18.93 -14.82
C PRO A 299 -5.02 18.39 -14.93
N PRO A 300 -5.38 17.34 -14.18
CA PRO A 300 -4.57 16.58 -13.21
C PRO A 300 -3.76 15.44 -13.84
N HIS A 301 -3.87 15.24 -15.15
CA HIS A 301 -3.45 14.01 -15.82
C HIS A 301 -1.95 13.94 -16.06
N PHE A 302 -1.34 15.05 -16.50
CA PHE A 302 0.08 15.14 -16.83
C PHE A 302 0.59 13.93 -17.65
N ALA A 303 -0.24 13.47 -18.58
CA ALA A 303 0.05 12.32 -19.41
C ALA A 303 0.99 12.74 -20.54
N GLU A 304 2.16 12.12 -20.63
CA GLU A 304 3.19 12.41 -21.60
C GLU A 304 3.79 11.12 -22.15
N THR A 305 4.19 11.14 -23.42
CA THR A 305 4.84 10.00 -24.06
C THR A 305 6.24 10.36 -24.49
N PHE A 306 7.18 9.44 -24.29
CA PHE A 306 8.58 9.58 -24.65
C PHE A 306 8.96 8.48 -25.63
N TYR A 307 9.53 8.84 -26.77
CA TYR A 307 10.02 7.91 -27.78
C TYR A 307 11.55 8.02 -27.89
N GLU A 308 12.26 6.93 -27.66
CA GLU A 308 13.72 6.83 -27.78
C GLU A 308 14.10 6.33 -29.19
N GLU A 309 14.74 7.19 -29.99
CA GLU A 309 14.99 6.91 -31.41
C GLU A 309 15.89 5.69 -31.63
N THR A 310 16.89 5.49 -30.76
CA THR A 310 17.89 4.44 -30.95
C THR A 310 17.31 3.04 -30.77
N SER A 311 16.36 2.88 -29.85
CA SER A 311 15.79 1.57 -29.50
C SER A 311 14.36 1.36 -30.03
N GLY A 312 13.70 2.43 -30.47
CA GLY A 312 12.28 2.41 -30.81
C GLY A 312 11.35 2.22 -29.61
N LYS A 313 11.86 2.39 -28.38
CA LYS A 313 11.06 2.26 -27.16
C LYS A 313 10.16 3.45 -26.97
N VAL A 314 8.96 3.17 -26.48
CA VAL A 314 7.98 4.16 -26.03
C VAL A 314 7.82 4.02 -24.52
N LEU A 315 7.82 5.13 -23.81
CA LEU A 315 7.39 5.21 -22.41
C LEU A 315 6.23 6.19 -22.32
N LEU A 316 5.08 5.71 -21.86
CA LEU A 316 3.95 6.56 -21.46
C LEU A 316 3.99 6.73 -19.95
N PHE A 317 3.92 7.97 -19.49
CA PHE A 317 3.78 8.32 -18.08
C PHE A 317 2.52 9.15 -17.89
N ALA A 318 1.78 8.94 -16.81
CA ALA A 318 0.66 9.78 -16.41
C ALA A 318 0.54 9.85 -14.87
N LEU A 319 -0.18 10.85 -14.38
CA LEU A 319 -0.53 11.03 -12.96
C LEU A 319 -1.96 10.59 -12.62
N THR A 320 -2.67 9.97 -13.55
CA THR A 320 -4.02 9.42 -13.35
C THR A 320 -4.25 8.22 -14.28
N ASP A 321 -5.07 7.25 -13.86
CA ASP A 321 -5.47 6.12 -14.71
C ASP A 321 -6.20 6.59 -15.98
N ARG A 322 -7.04 7.62 -15.86
CA ARG A 322 -7.77 8.18 -17.00
C ARG A 322 -6.81 8.79 -18.03
N GLY A 323 -5.86 9.60 -17.59
CA GLY A 323 -4.86 10.20 -18.47
C GLY A 323 -4.04 9.13 -19.21
N TYR A 324 -3.65 8.06 -18.51
CA TYR A 324 -2.96 6.93 -19.10
C TYR A 324 -3.80 6.23 -20.18
N ARG A 325 -5.05 5.85 -19.85
CA ARG A 325 -5.94 5.12 -20.76
C ARG A 325 -6.28 5.92 -22.02
N GLU A 326 -6.59 7.20 -21.87
CA GLU A 326 -7.00 8.03 -23.01
C GLU A 326 -5.80 8.35 -23.92
N LEU A 327 -4.62 8.60 -23.33
CA LEU A 327 -3.42 8.84 -24.12
C LEU A 327 -2.93 7.56 -24.80
N SER A 328 -2.91 6.40 -24.12
CA SER A 328 -2.56 5.11 -24.74
C SER A 328 -3.48 4.77 -25.91
N ALA A 329 -4.80 4.96 -25.77
CA ALA A 329 -5.75 4.76 -26.86
C ALA A 329 -5.42 5.63 -28.09
N LEU A 330 -5.07 6.91 -27.88
CA LEU A 330 -4.67 7.80 -28.96
C LEU A 330 -3.35 7.35 -29.61
N LEU A 331 -2.33 6.98 -28.85
CA LEU A 331 -1.05 6.50 -29.37
C LEU A 331 -1.20 5.24 -30.24
N ILE A 332 -2.11 4.33 -29.86
CA ILE A 332 -2.42 3.13 -30.64
C ILE A 332 -2.97 3.51 -32.02
N THR A 333 -3.75 4.59 -32.15
CA THR A 333 -4.23 5.06 -33.46
C THR A 333 -3.10 5.57 -34.37
N HIS A 334 -1.97 5.97 -33.78
CA HIS A 334 -0.73 6.33 -34.48
C HIS A 334 0.20 5.13 -34.69
N GLY A 335 -0.25 3.91 -34.39
CA GLY A 335 0.51 2.68 -34.63
C GLY A 335 1.56 2.34 -33.58
N MET A 336 1.54 3.00 -32.41
CA MET A 336 2.41 2.61 -31.30
C MET A 336 1.89 1.34 -30.62
N GLU A 337 2.79 0.39 -30.38
CA GLU A 337 2.50 -0.84 -29.66
C GLU A 337 2.64 -0.59 -28.15
N ILE A 338 1.57 -0.12 -27.53
CA ILE A 338 1.50 0.11 -26.08
C ILE A 338 0.21 -0.49 -25.51
N SER A 339 0.28 -1.02 -24.29
CA SER A 339 -0.87 -1.58 -23.59
C SER A 339 -1.75 -0.47 -22.99
N THR A 340 -3.07 -0.63 -23.07
CA THR A 340 -4.03 0.20 -22.32
C THR A 340 -4.06 -0.13 -20.83
N GLU A 341 -3.55 -1.31 -20.46
CA GLU A 341 -3.24 -1.66 -19.08
C GLU A 341 -1.81 -1.23 -18.75
N PRO A 342 -1.58 -0.53 -17.62
CA PRO A 342 -0.26 -0.05 -17.26
C PRO A 342 0.67 -1.16 -16.75
N ASP A 343 1.97 -0.99 -16.95
CA ASP A 343 2.99 -1.88 -16.37
C ASP A 343 3.23 -1.58 -14.89
N ILE A 344 3.13 -0.30 -14.50
CA ILE A 344 3.27 0.16 -13.12
C ILE A 344 2.13 1.13 -12.83
N ARG A 345 1.46 0.91 -11.70
CA ARG A 345 0.51 1.84 -11.09
C ARG A 345 0.91 2.02 -9.63
N LEU A 346 1.28 3.23 -9.24
CA LEU A 346 1.83 3.50 -7.91
C LEU A 346 1.18 4.72 -7.27
N HIS A 347 0.63 4.57 -6.07
CA HIS A 347 0.15 5.70 -5.30
C HIS A 347 1.32 6.52 -4.74
N ILE A 348 1.16 7.85 -4.73
CA ILE A 348 2.16 8.78 -4.21
C ILE A 348 2.63 8.43 -2.77
N PRO A 349 1.72 8.07 -1.83
CA PRO A 349 2.11 7.56 -0.52
C PRO A 349 3.14 6.43 -0.55
N MET A 350 3.00 5.45 -1.45
CA MET A 350 3.94 4.35 -1.54
C MET A 350 5.31 4.82 -2.04
N GLY A 351 5.34 5.70 -3.06
CA GLY A 351 6.57 6.33 -3.52
C GLY A 351 7.34 7.06 -2.40
N MET A 352 6.62 7.74 -1.50
CA MET A 352 7.20 8.39 -0.32
C MET A 352 7.81 7.36 0.66
N VAL A 353 7.09 6.27 0.92
CA VAL A 353 7.57 5.19 1.80
C VAL A 353 8.76 4.46 1.21
N ILE A 354 8.75 4.11 -0.08
CA ILE A 354 9.90 3.54 -0.80
C ILE A 354 11.13 4.41 -0.60
N LYS A 355 11.03 5.72 -0.86
CA LYS A 355 12.13 6.66 -0.68
C LYS A 355 12.63 6.69 0.76
N LYS A 356 11.72 6.66 1.73
CA LYS A 356 12.04 6.72 3.16
C LYS A 356 12.69 5.44 3.68
N VAL A 357 12.16 4.28 3.30
CA VAL A 357 12.53 2.96 3.79
C VAL A 357 13.75 2.42 3.05
N LEU A 358 13.77 2.52 1.71
CA LEU A 358 14.87 2.01 0.88
C LEU A 358 15.99 3.04 0.69
N LYS A 359 15.78 4.30 1.10
CA LYS A 359 16.73 5.41 0.92
C LYS A 359 17.15 5.59 -0.54
N LYS A 360 16.27 5.21 -1.47
CA LYS A 360 16.48 5.22 -2.92
C LYS A 360 15.51 6.21 -3.57
N ALA A 361 15.99 7.01 -4.51
CA ALA A 361 15.11 7.81 -5.35
C ALA A 361 14.41 6.90 -6.35
N LEU A 362 13.09 7.00 -6.40
CA LEU A 362 12.29 6.27 -7.38
C LEU A 362 12.34 7.02 -8.72
N VAL A 363 12.70 6.30 -9.79
CA VAL A 363 12.75 6.84 -11.15
C VAL A 363 11.78 6.04 -12.01
N LEU A 364 10.54 6.53 -12.14
CA LEU A 364 9.52 5.94 -13.01
C LEU A 364 9.57 6.51 -14.43
N ASN A 365 10.04 7.76 -14.57
CA ASN A 365 10.27 8.41 -15.85
C ASN A 365 11.73 8.87 -15.95
N PRO A 366 12.62 8.08 -16.58
CA PRO A 366 14.02 8.45 -16.75
C PRO A 366 14.21 9.63 -17.73
N TYR A 367 13.22 9.93 -18.57
CA TYR A 367 13.33 10.96 -19.61
C TYR A 367 12.91 12.35 -19.13
N SER A 368 12.21 12.49 -18.01
CA SER A 368 11.68 13.78 -17.54
C SER A 368 12.76 14.87 -17.46
N GLN A 369 13.95 14.50 -16.98
CA GLN A 369 15.09 15.40 -16.77
C GLN A 369 15.64 15.99 -18.07
N LEU A 370 15.42 15.34 -19.22
CA LEU A 370 15.86 15.86 -20.53
C LEU A 370 15.04 17.08 -20.97
N PHE A 371 13.82 17.21 -20.46
CA PHE A 371 12.85 18.24 -20.85
C PHE A 371 12.49 19.19 -19.71
N GLU A 372 13.06 18.98 -18.52
CA GLU A 372 12.99 19.94 -17.42
C GLU A 372 13.75 21.20 -17.83
N THR A 373 13.03 22.28 -18.10
CA THR A 373 13.62 23.61 -18.15
C THR A 373 14.24 23.84 -16.78
N ARG A 374 15.58 23.90 -16.68
CA ARG A 374 16.26 24.28 -15.44
C ARG A 374 15.59 25.55 -14.94
N THR A 375 14.80 25.44 -13.87
CA THR A 375 14.20 26.60 -13.22
C THR A 375 15.37 27.50 -12.85
N SER A 376 15.29 28.78 -13.16
CA SER A 376 16.37 29.68 -12.78
C SER A 376 16.58 29.55 -11.26
N PRO A 377 17.81 29.74 -10.74
CA PRO A 377 18.05 29.73 -9.30
C PRO A 377 17.08 30.63 -8.52
N GLU A 378 16.58 31.70 -9.16
CA GLU A 378 15.56 32.61 -8.63
C GLU A 378 14.19 31.94 -8.48
N SER A 379 13.69 31.25 -9.50
CA SER A 379 12.41 30.50 -9.41
C SER A 379 12.47 29.34 -8.42
N GLN A 380 13.64 28.71 -8.28
CA GLN A 380 13.83 27.60 -7.32
C GLN A 380 13.88 28.10 -5.87
N ALA A 381 14.48 29.28 -5.66
CA ALA A 381 14.45 29.97 -4.38
C ALA A 381 13.02 30.41 -4.00
N GLU A 382 12.24 30.90 -4.96
CA GLU A 382 10.85 31.30 -4.76
C GLU A 382 9.95 30.11 -4.39
N MET A 383 10.08 28.98 -5.10
CA MET A 383 9.37 27.74 -4.77
C MET A 383 9.76 27.18 -3.38
N SER A 384 11.02 27.31 -3.00
CA SER A 384 11.48 26.89 -1.66
C SER A 384 10.87 27.75 -0.55
N LYS A 385 10.69 29.06 -0.79
CA LYS A 385 10.00 29.96 0.15
C LYS A 385 8.51 29.61 0.29
N ILE A 386 7.83 29.32 -0.82
CA ILE A 386 6.41 28.89 -0.83
C ILE A 386 6.25 27.56 -0.08
N ASN A 387 7.11 26.57 -0.35
CA ASN A 387 7.09 25.29 0.35
C ASN A 387 7.41 25.45 1.86
N GLY A 388 8.35 26.33 2.20
CA GLY A 388 8.66 26.68 3.58
C GLY A 388 7.46 27.28 4.32
N PHE A 389 6.75 28.20 3.67
CA PHE A 389 5.52 28.78 4.21
C PHE A 389 4.43 27.72 4.46
N LEU A 390 4.17 26.85 3.49
CA LEU A 390 3.17 25.78 3.62
C LEU A 390 3.51 24.81 4.77
N ALA A 391 4.79 24.49 4.95
CA ALA A 391 5.25 23.66 6.06
C ALA A 391 5.00 24.31 7.43
N LEU A 392 5.23 25.62 7.56
CA LEU A 392 4.95 26.39 8.78
C LEU A 392 3.45 26.53 9.06
N ALA A 393 2.63 26.63 8.00
CA ALA A 393 1.18 26.77 8.12
C ALA A 393 0.46 25.45 8.46
N LEU A 394 1.02 24.30 8.06
CA LEU A 394 0.39 22.98 8.17
C LEU A 394 -0.10 22.62 9.59
N PRO A 395 0.65 22.87 10.69
CA PRO A 395 0.20 22.57 12.05
C PRO A 395 -1.07 23.33 12.44
N TYR A 396 -1.18 24.60 12.05
CA TYR A 396 -2.35 25.43 12.33
C TYR A 396 -3.58 24.95 11.55
N ILE A 397 -3.37 24.61 10.27
CA ILE A 397 -4.40 24.03 9.41
C ILE A 397 -4.93 22.71 10.01
N ASN A 398 -4.03 21.84 10.44
CA ASN A 398 -4.39 20.56 11.06
C ASN A 398 -5.15 20.76 12.39
N ALA A 399 -4.79 21.77 13.19
CA ALA A 399 -5.47 22.14 14.42
C ALA A 399 -6.79 22.91 14.21
N GLY A 400 -7.17 23.24 12.97
CA GLY A 400 -8.33 24.08 12.66
C GLY A 400 -8.20 25.53 13.15
N GLN A 401 -6.97 25.98 13.41
CA GLN A 401 -6.65 27.31 13.88
C GLN A 401 -6.26 28.21 12.70
N ARG A 402 -6.58 29.50 12.77
CA ARG A 402 -6.08 30.48 11.80
C ARG A 402 -4.66 30.89 12.22
N PRO A 403 -3.62 30.65 11.41
CA PRO A 403 -2.28 31.13 11.69
C PRO A 403 -2.19 32.66 11.57
N ASP A 404 -1.18 33.25 12.21
CA ASP A 404 -0.75 34.62 11.90
C ASP A 404 -0.01 34.62 10.57
N ILE A 405 -0.74 34.94 9.50
CA ILE A 405 -0.25 34.88 8.12
C ILE A 405 0.96 35.80 7.93
N THR A 406 0.95 36.99 8.54
CA THR A 406 2.03 37.97 8.40
C THR A 406 3.31 37.47 9.06
N ALA A 407 3.20 36.85 10.24
CA ALA A 407 4.34 36.27 10.93
C ALA A 407 4.94 35.09 10.13
N LEU A 408 4.10 34.17 9.66
CA LEU A 408 4.56 33.02 8.87
C LEU A 408 5.12 33.42 7.51
N ALA A 409 4.53 34.42 6.85
CA ALA A 409 5.00 34.95 5.58
C ALA A 409 6.40 35.58 5.73
N SER A 410 6.61 36.36 6.79
CA SER A 410 7.90 36.94 7.13
C SER A 410 8.96 35.86 7.42
N GLU A 411 8.60 34.82 8.18
CA GLU A 411 9.49 33.70 8.50
C GLU A 411 9.89 32.89 7.26
N ALA A 412 8.96 32.68 6.34
CA ALA A 412 9.20 32.00 5.08
C ALA A 412 9.81 32.89 3.98
N GLY A 413 9.91 34.20 4.22
CA GLY A 413 10.42 35.18 3.26
C GLY A 413 9.54 35.34 2.02
N ILE A 414 8.22 35.18 2.16
CA ILE A 414 7.22 35.39 1.10
C ILE A 414 6.40 36.66 1.34
N ASP A 415 5.82 37.19 0.27
CA ASP A 415 4.91 38.32 0.35
C ASP A 415 3.62 37.96 1.15
N PRO A 416 3.16 38.79 2.10
CA PRO A 416 1.98 38.49 2.91
C PRO A 416 0.66 38.38 2.13
N GLU A 417 0.51 39.06 0.99
CA GLU A 417 -0.70 38.94 0.16
C GLU A 417 -0.71 37.59 -0.56
N LEU A 418 0.43 37.20 -1.14
CA LEU A 418 0.61 35.86 -1.73
C LEU A 418 0.43 34.75 -0.68
N ALA A 419 0.96 34.94 0.53
CA ALA A 419 0.78 34.02 1.66
C ALA A 419 -0.70 33.84 2.02
N ALA A 420 -1.46 34.93 2.04
CA ALA A 420 -2.89 34.90 2.33
C ALA A 420 -3.68 34.17 1.24
N GLU A 421 -3.35 34.38 -0.03
CA GLU A 421 -3.99 33.72 -1.18
C GLU A 421 -3.73 32.21 -1.17
N ILE A 422 -2.48 31.80 -0.93
CA ILE A 422 -2.09 30.38 -0.82
C ILE A 422 -2.87 29.72 0.33
N LEU A 423 -2.91 30.35 1.50
CA LEU A 423 -3.58 29.80 2.67
C LEU A 423 -5.10 29.74 2.50
N GLN A 424 -5.69 30.77 1.87
CA GLN A 424 -7.12 30.82 1.58
C GLN A 424 -7.53 29.70 0.61
N THR A 425 -6.71 29.44 -0.40
CA THR A 425 -6.93 28.34 -1.36
C THR A 425 -6.82 26.98 -0.67
N ALA A 426 -5.80 26.78 0.18
CA ALA A 426 -5.60 25.54 0.92
C ALA A 426 -6.72 25.27 1.94
N MET A 427 -7.09 26.28 2.74
CA MET A 427 -8.16 26.17 3.74
C MET A 427 -9.55 26.09 3.11
N GLY A 428 -9.77 26.75 1.97
CA GLY A 428 -11.02 26.66 1.21
C GLY A 428 -11.32 25.23 0.79
N ARG A 429 -10.33 24.55 0.18
CA ARG A 429 -10.43 23.14 -0.20
C ARG A 429 -10.65 22.21 1.00
N ILE A 430 -9.96 22.44 2.12
CA ILE A 430 -10.12 21.62 3.33
C ILE A 430 -11.51 21.78 3.96
N ASN A 431 -12.07 22.99 3.95
CA ASN A 431 -13.41 23.25 4.46
C ASN A 431 -14.51 22.67 3.56
N GLU A 432 -14.27 22.56 2.25
CA GLU A 432 -15.15 21.83 1.33
C GLU A 432 -15.10 20.32 1.59
N MET A 433 -13.91 19.77 1.86
CA MET A 433 -13.73 18.35 2.19
C MET A 433 -14.33 17.94 3.54
N ARG A 434 -14.44 18.85 4.53
CA ARG A 434 -15.04 18.59 5.85
C ARG A 434 -16.58 18.67 5.88
N LYS A 435 -17.21 19.07 4.78
CA LYS A 435 -18.69 19.15 4.65
C LYS A 435 -19.31 17.85 4.13
N PHE A 436 -18.48 16.87 3.79
CA PHE A 436 -18.83 15.48 3.51
C PHE A 436 -18.26 14.62 4.63
#